data_AF-A0A7C7W4Y2-F1
#
_entry.id   AF-A0A7C7W4Y2-F1
#
_cell.length_a   1.000
_cell.length_b   1.000
_cell.length_c   1.000
_cell.angle_alpha   90.00
_cell.angle_beta   90.00
_cell.angle_gamma   90.00
#
_symmetry.space_group_name_H-M   'P 1'
#
loop_
_entity.id
_entity.type
_entity.pdbx_description
1 polymer ?
#
loop_
_entity_poly.entity_id
_entity_poly.type
_entity_poly.pdbx_seq_one_letter_code
_entity_poly.pdbx_strand_id
1 'polypeptide(L)'
;MQEERKKPSILSMVVISIVIFFSIAFLIISMNTGDILWFVQTFEETPQRIVVHCYGKKITLEPETPEFAAVNDAINRALTGEKRWDELSMSNATYVEYQTSPGVFVVEIAYDPPGSFHSPYKFFKQFDLLIIPLDGRHAAVQTVFGRMRGNMIPGSMHPESNAAIATALSTQDVCHIR
;
A
#
# COMPACT_ATOMS: atom_id res chain seq x y z
N MET A 1 16.17 -36.88 -49.20
CA MET A 1 16.64 -36.02 -48.09
C MET A 1 16.14 -36.61 -46.79
N GLN A 2 17.01 -37.27 -46.02
CA GLN A 2 16.67 -37.67 -44.66
C GLN A 2 16.88 -36.46 -43.76
N GLU A 3 15.80 -35.98 -43.17
CA GLU A 3 15.82 -34.93 -42.16
C GLU A 3 16.49 -35.50 -40.91
N GLU A 4 17.65 -34.95 -40.56
CA GLU A 4 18.42 -35.38 -39.40
C GLU A 4 17.58 -35.10 -38.14
N ARG A 5 16.96 -36.15 -37.57
CA ARG A 5 16.16 -36.03 -36.34
C ARG A 5 17.05 -35.51 -35.21
N LYS A 6 16.91 -34.22 -34.87
CA LYS A 6 17.49 -33.65 -33.64
C LYS A 6 17.07 -34.52 -32.47
N LYS A 7 18.04 -35.20 -31.85
CA LYS A 7 17.81 -35.95 -30.62
C LYS A 7 17.31 -34.96 -29.55
N PRO A 8 16.24 -35.27 -28.81
CA PRO A 8 15.76 -34.40 -27.75
C PRO A 8 16.88 -34.20 -26.73
N SER A 9 17.31 -32.96 -26.58
CA SER A 9 18.34 -32.58 -25.59
C SER A 9 17.69 -32.52 -24.22
N ILE A 10 18.29 -33.17 -23.22
CA ILE A 10 17.85 -33.11 -21.82
C ILE A 10 17.77 -31.66 -21.35
N LEU A 11 18.73 -30.82 -21.77
CA LEU A 11 18.73 -29.40 -21.47
C LEU A 11 17.49 -28.70 -22.03
N SER A 12 17.10 -29.02 -23.27
CA SER A 12 15.88 -28.48 -23.86
C SER A 12 14.63 -28.91 -23.08
N MET A 13 14.56 -30.17 -22.64
CA MET A 13 13.44 -30.64 -21.80
C MET A 13 13.38 -29.90 -20.46
N VAL A 14 14.52 -29.68 -19.79
CA VAL A 14 14.58 -28.94 -18.52
C VAL A 14 14.14 -27.49 -18.70
N VAL A 15 14.65 -26.79 -19.71
CA VAL A 15 14.28 -25.39 -19.99
C VAL A 15 12.79 -25.28 -20.28
N ILE A 16 12.24 -26.15 -21.13
CA ILE A 16 10.80 -26.17 -21.44
C ILE A 16 9.98 -26.40 -20.15
N SER A 17 10.39 -27.33 -19.31
CA SER A 17 9.70 -27.64 -18.05
C SER A 17 9.68 -26.44 -17.10
N ILE A 18 10.80 -25.71 -16.98
CA ILE A 18 10.91 -24.50 -16.18
C ILE A 18 9.98 -23.40 -16.70
N VAL A 19 9.97 -23.16 -18.01
CA VAL A 19 9.12 -22.14 -18.63
C VAL A 19 7.64 -22.46 -18.41
N ILE A 20 7.23 -23.72 -18.59
CA ILE A 20 5.85 -24.15 -18.35
C ILE A 20 5.47 -23.94 -16.88
N PHE A 21 6.33 -24.34 -15.95
CA PHE A 21 6.08 -24.19 -14.51
C PHE A 21 5.86 -22.73 -14.11
N PHE A 22 6.77 -21.83 -14.50
CA PHE A 22 6.64 -20.41 -14.20
C PHE A 22 5.43 -19.76 -14.88
N SER A 23 5.10 -20.17 -16.11
CA SER A 23 3.91 -19.68 -16.82
C SER A 23 2.62 -20.08 -16.09
N ILE A 24 2.53 -21.33 -15.64
CA ILE A 24 1.37 -21.81 -14.87
C ILE A 24 1.29 -21.09 -13.52
N ALA A 25 2.40 -20.98 -12.78
CA ALA A 25 2.44 -20.28 -11.50
C ALA A 25 1.99 -18.81 -11.64
N PHE A 26 2.51 -18.12 -12.65
CA PHE A 26 2.13 -16.74 -12.97
C PHE A 26 0.64 -16.59 -13.26
N LEU A 27 0.06 -17.48 -14.09
CA LEU A 27 -1.36 -17.45 -14.43
C LEU A 27 -2.24 -17.74 -13.21
N ILE A 28 -1.87 -18.73 -12.38
CA ILE A 28 -2.61 -19.06 -11.15
C ILE A 28 -2.68 -17.84 -10.24
N ILE A 29 -1.54 -17.15 -10.00
CA ILE A 29 -1.50 -15.97 -9.13
C ILE A 29 -2.32 -14.84 -9.76
N SER A 30 -2.09 -14.52 -11.04
CA SER A 30 -2.79 -13.44 -11.74
C SER A 30 -4.31 -13.64 -11.77
N MET A 31 -4.78 -14.87 -11.93
CA MET A 31 -6.21 -15.20 -11.92
C MET A 31 -6.81 -15.11 -10.50
N ASN A 32 -6.06 -15.54 -9.48
CA ASN A 32 -6.52 -15.48 -8.09
C ASN A 32 -6.63 -14.03 -7.59
N THR A 33 -5.61 -13.23 -7.90
CA THR A 33 -5.55 -11.82 -7.52
C THR A 33 -6.38 -10.93 -8.46
N GLY A 34 -6.61 -11.34 -9.71
CA GLY A 34 -7.19 -10.47 -10.74
C GLY A 34 -6.25 -9.33 -11.16
N ASP A 35 -4.94 -9.51 -10.97
CA ASP A 35 -3.93 -8.50 -11.23
C ASP A 35 -2.74 -9.14 -11.95
N ILE A 36 -2.53 -8.76 -13.22
CA ILE A 36 -1.41 -9.27 -14.05
C ILE A 36 -0.08 -8.67 -13.60
N LEU A 37 -0.10 -7.50 -12.95
CA LEU A 37 1.07 -6.77 -12.50
C LEU A 37 1.34 -6.99 -11.00
N TRP A 38 0.83 -8.09 -10.42
CA TRP A 38 0.95 -8.40 -8.98
C TRP A 38 2.39 -8.41 -8.43
N PHE A 39 3.38 -8.60 -9.30
CA PHE A 39 4.80 -8.62 -8.98
C PHE A 39 5.45 -7.23 -9.01
N VAL A 40 4.77 -6.22 -9.56
CA VAL A 40 5.18 -4.81 -9.52
C VAL A 40 4.77 -4.26 -8.16
N GLN A 41 5.73 -3.98 -7.29
CA GLN A 41 5.45 -3.51 -5.92
C GLN A 41 5.65 -2.00 -5.74
N THR A 42 5.81 -1.27 -6.85
CA THR A 42 5.90 0.19 -6.86
C THR A 42 4.52 0.79 -6.62
N PHE A 43 4.47 1.82 -5.78
CA PHE A 43 3.28 2.62 -5.57
C PHE A 43 3.60 4.08 -5.89
N GLU A 44 2.91 4.63 -6.88
CA GLU A 44 3.12 5.99 -7.36
C GLU A 44 1.76 6.60 -7.68
N GLU A 45 1.11 7.12 -6.64
CA GLU A 45 -0.20 7.77 -6.76
C GLU A 45 -0.12 9.22 -6.26
N THR A 46 -1.00 10.07 -6.77
CA THR A 46 -1.18 11.44 -6.27
C THR A 46 -2.57 11.57 -5.67
N PRO A 47 -2.69 11.75 -4.34
CA PRO A 47 -3.98 11.90 -3.70
C PRO A 47 -4.62 13.25 -4.04
N GLN A 48 -5.94 13.34 -3.88
CA GLN A 48 -6.66 14.61 -3.97
C GLN A 48 -6.35 15.51 -2.78
N ARG A 49 -6.14 14.93 -1.59
CA ARG A 49 -5.79 15.65 -0.36
C ARG A 49 -5.13 14.72 0.65
N ILE A 50 -4.33 15.29 1.54
CA ILE A 50 -3.78 14.62 2.71
C ILE A 50 -4.28 15.34 3.97
N VAL A 51 -4.87 14.60 4.90
CA VAL A 51 -5.38 15.14 6.16
C VAL A 51 -4.55 14.57 7.30
N VAL A 52 -3.94 15.45 8.08
CA VAL A 52 -3.14 15.12 9.24
C VAL A 52 -3.94 15.40 10.51
N HIS A 53 -4.21 14.36 11.28
CA HIS A 53 -4.78 14.43 12.62
C HIS A 53 -3.64 14.38 13.63
N CYS A 54 -3.13 15.55 14.02
CA CYS A 54 -2.02 15.72 14.93
C CYS A 54 -2.55 15.98 16.35
N TYR A 55 -2.67 14.94 17.17
CA TYR A 55 -3.08 15.04 18.58
C TYR A 55 -4.32 15.91 18.79
N GLY A 56 -5.39 15.61 18.06
CA GLY A 56 -6.67 16.32 18.13
C GLY A 56 -6.76 17.58 17.26
N LYS A 57 -5.67 18.03 16.64
CA LYS A 57 -5.68 19.10 15.63
C LYS A 57 -5.74 18.52 14.22
N LYS A 58 -6.66 19.02 13.40
CA LYS A 58 -6.77 18.68 11.98
C LYS A 58 -5.99 19.69 11.14
N ILE A 59 -5.13 19.21 10.26
CA ILE A 59 -4.37 19.99 9.29
C ILE A 59 -4.61 19.35 7.91
N THR A 60 -5.02 20.13 6.92
CA THR A 60 -5.20 19.63 5.55
C THR A 60 -4.06 20.14 4.69
N LEU A 61 -3.43 19.24 3.94
CA LEU A 61 -2.44 19.56 2.91
C LEU A 61 -3.12 19.40 1.56
N GLU A 62 -3.12 20.48 0.78
CA GLU A 62 -3.68 20.52 -0.57
C GLU A 62 -2.56 20.33 -1.61
N PRO A 63 -2.85 19.76 -2.79
CA PRO A 63 -1.84 19.44 -3.81
C PRO A 63 -0.92 20.60 -4.23
N GLU A 64 -1.37 21.83 -4.07
CA GLU A 64 -0.67 23.05 -4.46
C GLU A 64 0.38 23.51 -3.43
N THR A 65 0.41 22.91 -2.23
CA THR A 65 1.35 23.33 -1.18
C THR A 65 2.68 22.56 -1.26
N PRO A 66 3.82 23.19 -0.92
CA PRO A 66 5.12 22.51 -0.92
C PRO A 66 5.18 21.29 0.03
N GLU A 67 4.48 21.36 1.16
CA GLU A 67 4.43 20.31 2.16
C GLU A 67 3.74 19.05 1.61
N PHE A 68 2.70 19.24 0.78
CA PHE A 68 1.99 18.15 0.16
C PHE A 68 2.91 17.28 -0.71
N ALA A 69 3.70 17.89 -1.59
CA ALA A 69 4.59 17.14 -2.48
C ALA A 69 5.62 16.32 -1.71
N ALA A 70 6.22 16.90 -0.67
CA ALA A 70 7.20 16.23 0.18
C ALA A 70 6.59 15.06 0.97
N VAL A 71 5.38 15.24 1.51
CA VAL A 71 4.68 14.19 2.25
C VAL A 71 4.17 13.10 1.31
N ASN A 72 3.68 13.45 0.12
CA ASN A 72 3.22 12.49 -0.88
C ASN A 72 4.36 11.58 -1.37
N ASP A 73 5.53 12.16 -1.63
CA ASP A 73 6.71 11.37 -1.99
C ASP A 73 7.11 10.38 -0.87
N ALA A 74 7.05 10.83 0.39
CA ALA A 74 7.31 9.96 1.53
C ALA A 74 6.27 8.83 1.69
N ILE A 75 4.99 9.12 1.41
CA ILE A 75 3.91 8.13 1.36
C ILE A 75 4.18 7.10 0.26
N ASN A 76 4.47 7.55 -0.96
CA ASN A 76 4.73 6.65 -2.09
C ASN A 76 5.95 5.75 -1.84
N ARG A 77 7.01 6.28 -1.22
CA ARG A 77 8.16 5.49 -0.79
C ARG A 77 7.82 4.49 0.31
N ALA A 78 7.10 4.89 1.35
CA ALA A 78 6.70 4.00 2.43
C ALA A 78 5.76 2.88 1.96
N LEU A 79 4.91 3.17 0.99
CA LEU A 79 3.96 2.23 0.41
C LEU A 79 4.54 1.45 -0.78
N THR A 80 5.79 1.64 -1.17
CA THR A 80 6.49 0.86 -2.20
C THR A 80 7.22 -0.34 -1.55
N GLY A 81 7.31 -1.47 -2.26
CA GLY A 81 8.05 -2.66 -1.82
C GLY A 81 7.18 -3.78 -1.22
N GLU A 82 7.79 -4.69 -0.48
CA GLU A 82 7.06 -5.82 0.09
C GLU A 82 6.10 -5.34 1.18
N LYS A 83 4.89 -5.93 1.18
CA LYS A 83 3.81 -5.57 2.09
C LYS A 83 3.23 -6.84 2.67
N ARG A 84 3.08 -6.88 3.98
CA ARG A 84 2.36 -7.96 4.66
C ARG A 84 0.88 -7.60 4.79
N TRP A 85 0.00 -8.54 4.53
CA TRP A 85 -1.42 -8.41 4.82
C TRP A 85 -1.76 -9.12 6.14
N ASP A 86 -2.66 -8.53 6.92
CA ASP A 86 -3.16 -9.07 8.18
C ASP A 86 -4.69 -8.92 8.27
N GLU A 87 -5.35 -9.77 9.05
CA GLU A 87 -6.80 -9.73 9.27
C GLU A 87 -7.24 -8.58 10.19
N LEU A 88 -6.26 -7.92 10.84
CA LEU A 88 -6.49 -6.77 11.72
C LEU A 88 -7.29 -5.69 10.98
N SER A 89 -8.53 -5.49 11.43
CA SER A 89 -9.44 -4.52 10.85
C SER A 89 -9.71 -3.40 11.86
N MET A 90 -9.94 -2.19 11.35
CA MET A 90 -10.31 -1.06 12.20
C MET A 90 -11.85 -0.92 12.28
N SER A 91 -12.35 -0.76 13.51
CA SER A 91 -13.77 -0.49 13.76
C SER A 91 -14.12 0.98 13.49
N ASN A 92 -15.39 1.27 13.20
CA ASN A 92 -15.88 2.65 13.05
C ASN A 92 -15.63 3.51 14.31
N ALA A 93 -15.71 2.91 15.51
CA ALA A 93 -15.43 3.61 16.75
C ALA A 93 -13.97 4.06 16.84
N THR A 94 -13.02 3.19 16.48
CA THR A 94 -11.60 3.55 16.42
C THR A 94 -11.34 4.61 15.33
N TYR A 95 -12.02 4.50 14.18
CA TYR A 95 -11.91 5.51 13.13
C TYR A 95 -12.35 6.89 13.61
N VAL A 96 -13.48 6.99 14.32
CA VAL A 96 -13.95 8.23 14.93
C VAL A 96 -12.97 8.74 15.99
N GLU A 97 -12.40 7.85 16.80
CA GLU A 97 -11.36 8.19 17.79
C GLU A 97 -10.15 8.85 17.11
N TYR A 98 -9.71 8.33 15.96
CA TYR A 98 -8.61 8.91 15.18
C TYR A 98 -8.87 10.33 14.69
N GLN A 99 -10.13 10.72 14.51
CA GLN A 99 -10.46 12.07 14.04
C GLN A 99 -10.21 13.14 15.09
N THR A 100 -10.40 12.82 16.37
CA THR A 100 -10.53 13.82 17.45
C THR A 100 -9.63 13.58 18.65
N SER A 101 -9.00 12.41 18.78
CA SER A 101 -8.26 12.07 20.00
C SER A 101 -6.96 12.88 20.14
N PRO A 102 -6.68 13.44 21.34
CA PRO A 102 -5.43 14.16 21.62
C PRO A 102 -4.22 13.22 21.84
N GLY A 103 -4.44 11.90 21.82
CA GLY A 103 -3.42 10.89 22.07
C GLY A 103 -2.98 10.11 20.81
N VAL A 104 -3.37 10.54 19.62
CA VAL A 104 -3.04 9.87 18.37
C VAL A 104 -2.51 10.85 17.32
N PHE A 105 -1.62 10.35 16.48
CA PHE A 105 -1.16 11.03 15.28
C PHE A 105 -1.48 10.12 14.09
N VAL A 106 -2.40 10.55 13.23
CA VAL A 106 -2.89 9.76 12.09
C VAL A 106 -2.86 10.61 10.82
N VAL A 107 -2.51 9.98 9.70
CA VAL A 107 -2.58 10.59 8.37
C VAL A 107 -3.67 9.89 7.58
N GLU A 108 -4.60 10.65 7.00
CA GLU A 108 -5.55 10.17 6.02
C GLU A 108 -5.19 10.68 4.63
N ILE A 109 -5.31 9.81 3.62
CA ILE A 109 -4.88 10.10 2.27
C ILE A 109 -6.04 9.76 1.34
N ALA A 110 -6.67 10.78 0.77
CA ALA A 110 -7.88 10.61 -0.04
C ALA A 110 -7.52 10.57 -1.53
N TYR A 111 -8.05 9.59 -2.25
CA TYR A 111 -7.80 9.38 -3.68
C TYR A 111 -9.09 9.51 -4.47
N ASP A 112 -9.06 10.32 -5.54
CA ASP A 112 -10.11 10.40 -6.54
C ASP A 112 -9.46 10.61 -7.93
N PRO A 113 -9.45 9.60 -8.81
CA PRO A 113 -10.10 8.30 -8.68
C PRO A 113 -9.49 7.41 -7.57
N PRO A 114 -10.19 6.34 -7.14
CA PRO A 114 -9.67 5.40 -6.14
C PRO A 114 -8.32 4.82 -6.55
N GLY A 115 -7.36 4.82 -5.62
CA GLY A 115 -6.05 4.23 -5.80
C GLY A 115 -6.09 2.70 -5.74
N SER A 116 -5.02 2.07 -6.20
CA SER A 116 -4.89 0.61 -6.13
C SER A 116 -3.48 0.14 -5.81
N PHE A 117 -3.38 -1.02 -5.16
CA PHE A 117 -2.11 -1.70 -4.96
C PHE A 117 -1.98 -2.90 -5.87
N HIS A 118 -0.82 -3.00 -6.50
CA HIS A 118 -0.36 -4.23 -7.11
C HIS A 118 0.21 -5.15 -6.04
N SER A 119 -0.33 -6.38 -5.96
CA SER A 119 0.00 -7.31 -4.89
C SER A 119 -0.31 -8.75 -5.25
N PRO A 120 0.51 -9.72 -4.77
CA PRO A 120 0.16 -11.13 -4.82
C PRO A 120 -1.03 -11.50 -3.92
N TYR A 121 -1.48 -10.59 -3.04
CA TYR A 121 -2.64 -10.80 -2.18
C TYR A 121 -3.93 -10.28 -2.84
N LYS A 122 -5.04 -10.98 -2.60
CA LYS A 122 -6.35 -10.61 -3.16
C LYS A 122 -7.00 -9.42 -2.45
N PHE A 123 -6.69 -9.24 -1.17
CA PHE A 123 -7.35 -8.26 -0.30
C PHE A 123 -6.70 -6.88 -0.44
N PHE A 124 -7.45 -5.84 -0.06
CA PHE A 124 -6.92 -4.47 -0.02
C PHE A 124 -6.38 -3.96 -1.37
N LYS A 125 -7.11 -4.22 -2.47
CA LYS A 125 -6.67 -3.84 -3.82
C LYS A 125 -7.04 -2.43 -4.24
N GLN A 126 -8.20 -1.94 -3.83
CA GLN A 126 -8.72 -0.62 -4.22
C GLN A 126 -9.20 0.12 -2.98
N PHE A 127 -8.96 1.42 -2.94
CA PHE A 127 -9.30 2.28 -1.82
C PHE A 127 -9.52 3.71 -2.29
N ASP A 128 -10.42 4.45 -1.64
CA ASP A 128 -10.57 5.90 -1.81
C ASP A 128 -10.00 6.69 -0.63
N LEU A 129 -9.67 6.01 0.46
CA LEU A 129 -8.98 6.59 1.62
C LEU A 129 -8.02 5.58 2.22
N LEU A 130 -6.76 5.98 2.41
CA LEU A 130 -5.82 5.28 3.29
C LEU A 130 -5.73 6.00 4.63
N ILE A 131 -5.54 5.24 5.71
CA ILE A 131 -5.46 5.75 7.07
C ILE A 131 -4.23 5.11 7.72
N ILE A 132 -3.25 5.94 8.08
CA ILE A 132 -1.93 5.53 8.56
C ILE A 132 -1.70 6.13 9.95
N PRO A 133 -1.82 5.35 11.03
CA PRO A 133 -1.41 5.77 12.36
C PRO A 133 0.12 5.86 12.44
N LEU A 134 0.63 7.03 12.82
CA LEU A 134 2.06 7.30 13.03
C LEU A 134 2.43 7.32 14.52
N ASP A 135 1.47 7.63 15.40
CA ASP A 135 1.59 7.50 16.86
C ASP A 135 0.26 7.08 17.49
N GLY A 136 0.34 6.37 18.62
CA GLY A 136 -0.79 5.83 19.35
C GLY A 136 -1.20 4.42 18.90
N ARG A 137 -2.50 4.12 18.94
CA ARG A 137 -3.03 2.77 18.66
C ARG A 137 -2.67 2.34 17.22
N HIS A 138 -2.20 1.11 17.06
CA HIS A 138 -1.81 0.46 15.79
C HIS A 138 -0.57 1.02 15.07
N ALA A 139 0.05 2.10 15.57
CA ALA A 139 1.27 2.67 14.98
C ALA A 139 2.48 1.74 15.14
N ALA A 140 2.59 1.03 16.27
CA ALA A 140 3.72 0.15 16.60
C ALA A 140 3.96 -0.98 15.59
N VAL A 141 2.92 -1.38 14.85
CA VAL A 141 2.97 -2.45 13.84
C VAL A 141 2.87 -1.91 12.41
N GLN A 142 3.09 -0.61 12.20
CA GLN A 142 3.12 0.04 10.88
C GLN A 142 1.84 -0.18 10.06
N THR A 143 0.68 -0.13 10.70
CA THR A 143 -0.58 -0.49 10.04
C THR A 143 -1.05 0.58 9.04
N VAL A 144 -1.57 0.14 7.91
CA VAL A 144 -2.27 0.95 6.92
C VAL A 144 -3.67 0.35 6.76
N PHE A 145 -4.69 1.13 7.13
CA PHE A 145 -6.08 0.79 6.92
C PHE A 145 -6.62 1.48 5.67
N GLY A 146 -7.66 0.90 5.09
CA GLY A 146 -8.24 1.36 3.84
C GLY A 146 -9.73 1.54 3.99
N ARG A 147 -10.29 2.49 3.26
CA ARG A 147 -11.72 2.62 3.05
C ARG A 147 -12.03 2.61 1.57
N MET A 148 -13.25 2.19 1.28
CA MET A 148 -13.84 2.26 -0.05
C MET A 148 -15.30 2.67 0.09
N ARG A 149 -15.68 3.77 -0.55
CA ARG A 149 -17.03 4.34 -0.58
C ARG A 149 -17.61 4.51 0.83
N GLY A 150 -16.78 5.02 1.73
CA GLY A 150 -17.15 5.26 3.14
C GLY A 150 -17.16 4.01 4.04
N ASN A 151 -16.90 2.81 3.52
CA ASN A 151 -16.83 1.59 4.31
C ASN A 151 -15.38 1.20 4.60
N MET A 152 -15.11 0.65 5.78
CA MET A 152 -13.81 0.08 6.12
C MET A 152 -13.54 -1.16 5.27
N ILE A 153 -12.37 -1.23 4.64
CA ILE A 153 -11.90 -2.44 3.98
C ILE A 153 -11.45 -3.43 5.06
N PRO A 154 -11.84 -4.72 4.97
CA PRO A 154 -11.35 -5.74 5.89
C PRO A 154 -9.84 -5.95 5.80
N GLY A 155 -9.24 -6.14 6.96
CA GLY A 155 -7.80 -6.33 7.14
C GLY A 155 -7.01 -5.04 7.02
N SER A 156 -5.69 -5.21 7.08
CA SER A 156 -4.74 -4.11 7.00
C SER A 156 -3.50 -4.52 6.24
N MET A 157 -2.84 -3.50 5.70
CA MET A 157 -1.54 -3.61 5.07
C MET A 157 -0.47 -3.14 6.06
N HIS A 158 0.69 -3.78 6.00
CA HIS A 158 1.85 -3.44 6.81
C HIS A 158 3.07 -3.27 5.89
N PRO A 159 3.42 -2.03 5.49
CA PRO A 159 4.72 -1.76 4.88
C PRO A 159 5.86 -2.04 5.86
N GLU A 160 7.09 -2.07 5.33
CA GLU A 160 8.29 -2.24 6.15
C GLU A 160 8.46 -1.11 7.17
N SER A 161 8.14 0.13 6.79
CA SER A 161 8.28 1.30 7.66
C SER A 161 7.46 2.51 7.21
N ASN A 162 6.78 3.16 8.14
CA ASN A 162 6.12 4.47 7.95
C ASN A 162 7.01 5.64 8.42
N ALA A 163 8.26 5.39 8.83
CA ALA A 163 9.14 6.43 9.38
C ALA A 163 9.42 7.59 8.41
N ALA A 164 9.43 7.30 7.10
CA ALA A 164 9.59 8.33 6.07
C ALA A 164 8.47 9.37 6.12
N ILE A 165 7.22 8.93 6.37
CA ILE A 165 6.04 9.81 6.45
C ILE A 165 6.17 10.72 7.67
N ALA A 166 6.47 10.16 8.85
CA ALA A 166 6.66 10.94 10.06
C ALA A 166 7.81 11.96 9.92
N THR A 167 8.93 11.54 9.33
CA THR A 167 10.08 12.42 9.09
C THR A 167 9.72 13.57 8.15
N ALA A 168 8.98 13.30 7.08
CA ALA A 168 8.52 14.33 6.15
C ALA A 168 7.61 15.34 6.86
N LEU A 169 6.65 14.88 7.65
CA LEU A 169 5.73 15.74 8.40
C LEU A 169 6.46 16.61 9.43
N SER A 170 7.45 16.06 10.13
CA SER A 170 8.31 16.83 11.04
C SER A 170 9.18 17.85 10.31
N THR A 171 9.77 17.47 9.17
CA THR A 171 10.64 18.35 8.38
C THR A 171 9.88 19.55 7.81
N GLN A 172 8.62 19.35 7.44
CA GLN A 172 7.73 20.41 6.95
C GLN A 172 7.02 21.16 8.10
N ASP A 173 7.38 20.89 9.36
CA ASP A 173 6.81 21.51 10.57
C ASP A 173 5.28 21.37 10.68
N VAL A 174 4.72 20.28 10.13
CA VAL A 174 3.28 19.98 10.14
C VAL A 174 2.86 19.34 11.46
N CYS A 175 3.58 18.31 11.89
CA CYS A 175 3.35 17.59 13.15
C CYS A 175 4.61 16.81 13.56
N HIS A 176 4.84 16.68 14.86
CA HIS A 176 5.99 15.97 15.42
C HIS A 176 5.52 14.84 16.34
N ILE A 177 6.17 13.67 16.24
CA ILE A 177 5.95 12.58 17.20
C ILE A 177 6.41 13.03 18.60
N ARG A 178 5.63 12.71 19.62
CA ARG A 178 5.92 13.02 21.04
C ARG A 178 6.90 12.06 21.70
#